data_AF-A0A962UYY6-F1
#
_entry.id   AF-A0A962UYY6-F1
#
_cell.length_a   1.000
_cell.length_b   1.000
_cell.length_c   1.000
_cell.angle_alpha   90.00
_cell.angle_beta   90.00
_cell.angle_gamma   90.00
#
_symmetry.space_group_name_H-M   'P 1'
#
loop_
_entity.id
_entity.type
_entity.pdbx_description
1 polymer ?
#
loop_
_entity_poly.entity_id
_entity_poly.type
_entity_poly.pdbx_seq_one_letter_code
_entity_poly.pdbx_strand_id
1 'polypeptide(L)' 'QCREWLDANLGQIERIAVASNGEAARLARKDSSCAAIASDTAATIYELSVLARNIEDDPQ' A
#
# COMPACT_ATOMS: atom_id res chain seq x y z
N GLN A 1 -6.80 3.90 7.92
CA GLN A 1 -5.87 5.06 7.81
C GLN A 1 -4.51 4.56 8.28
N CYS A 2 -3.36 4.95 7.72
CA CYS A 2 -2.04 4.31 8.00
C CYS A 2 -0.87 5.30 8.03
N ARG A 3 -1.14 6.55 8.40
CA ARG A 3 -0.18 7.65 8.32
C ARG A 3 0.93 7.53 9.36
N GLU A 4 0.64 7.10 10.58
CA GLU A 4 1.64 6.95 11.64
C GLU A 4 2.62 5.85 11.28
N TRP A 5 2.13 4.71 10.77
CA TRP A 5 2.99 3.63 10.33
C TRP A 5 3.89 4.06 9.18
N LEU A 6 3.36 4.81 8.21
CA LEU A 6 4.15 5.34 7.09
C LEU A 6 5.18 6.37 7.54
N ASP A 7 4.85 7.24 8.50
CA ASP A 7 5.81 8.22 9.02
C ASP A 7 6.94 7.53 9.80
N ALA A 8 6.63 6.48 10.57
CA ALA A 8 7.61 5.72 11.34
C ALA A 8 8.52 4.81 10.51
N ASN A 9 7.98 4.16 9.47
CA ASN A 9 8.71 3.16 8.68
C ASN A 9 9.22 3.69 7.34
N LEU A 10 8.48 4.61 6.71
CA LEU A 10 8.70 5.07 5.33
C LEU A 10 8.60 6.61 5.22
N GLY A 11 9.04 7.34 6.25
CA GLY A 11 8.90 8.80 6.32
C GLY A 11 9.66 9.57 5.23
N GLN A 12 10.63 8.93 4.57
CA GLN A 12 11.43 9.53 3.49
C GLN A 12 10.95 9.15 2.09
N ILE A 13 9.93 8.30 1.97
CA ILE A 13 9.43 7.84 0.68
C ILE A 13 8.33 8.77 0.19
N GLU A 14 8.39 9.11 -1.10
CA GLU A 14 7.35 9.89 -1.77
C GLU A 14 6.00 9.17 -1.72
N ARG A 15 4.94 9.92 -1.37
CA ARG A 15 3.57 9.40 -1.29
C ARG A 15 2.75 9.98 -2.42
N ILE A 16 2.26 9.11 -3.29
CA ILE A 16 1.46 9.49 -4.44
C ILE A 16 -0.01 9.15 -4.15
N ALA A 17 -0.87 10.17 -4.20
CA ALA A 17 -2.31 9.97 -4.08
C ALA A 17 -2.87 9.36 -5.37
N VAL A 18 -3.64 8.28 -5.24
CA VAL A 18 -4.27 7.58 -6.36
C VAL A 18 -5.77 7.45 -6.17
N ALA A 19 -6.48 7.09 -7.24
CA ALA A 19 -7.94 7.05 -7.24
C ALA A 19 -8.54 5.99 -6.29
N SER A 20 -7.84 4.89 -6.03
CA SER A 20 -8.27 3.84 -5.09
C SER A 20 -7.14 2.90 -4.69
N ASN A 21 -7.33 2.13 -3.63
CA ASN A 21 -6.41 1.05 -3.22
C ASN A 21 -6.23 -0.03 -4.31
N GLY A 22 -7.30 -0.32 -5.06
CA GLY A 22 -7.22 -1.24 -6.20
C GLY A 22 -6.38 -0.67 -7.34
N GLU A 23 -6.47 0.64 -7.59
CA GLU A 23 -5.62 1.33 -8.55
C GLU A 23 -4.15 1.36 -8.09
N ALA A 24 -3.91 1.58 -6.79
CA ALA A 24 -2.57 1.48 -6.20
C ALA A 24 -1.94 0.10 -6.50
N ALA A 25 -2.67 -0.97 -6.19
CA ALA A 25 -2.20 -2.34 -6.43
C ALA A 25 -1.94 -2.61 -7.92
N ARG A 26 -2.84 -2.14 -8.81
CA ARG A 26 -2.63 -2.26 -10.26
C ARG A 26 -1.36 -1.56 -10.73
N LEU A 27 -1.06 -0.39 -10.18
CA LEU A 27 0.16 0.37 -10.52
C LEU A 27 1.41 -0.35 -10.00
N ALA A 28 1.42 -0.80 -8.75
CA ALA A 28 2.55 -1.57 -8.19
C ALA A 28 2.80 -2.90 -8.93
N ARG A 29 1.77 -3.50 -9.52
CA ARG A 29 1.95 -4.70 -10.36
C ARG A 29 2.67 -4.41 -11.68
N LYS A 30 2.50 -3.20 -12.21
CA LYS A 30 3.12 -2.74 -13.46
C LYS A 30 4.52 -2.18 -13.23
N ASP A 31 4.75 -1.58 -12.08
CA ASP A 31 6.01 -0.94 -11.72
C ASP A 31 6.56 -1.53 -10.42
N SER A 32 7.62 -2.33 -10.54
CA SER A 32 8.29 -2.97 -9.41
C SER A 32 9.09 -2.01 -8.53
N SER A 33 9.27 -0.75 -8.94
CA SER A 33 9.90 0.27 -8.11
C SER A 33 8.94 0.88 -7.08
N CYS A 34 7.65 0.61 -7.22
CA CYS A 34 6.59 1.16 -6.39
C CYS A 34 5.98 0.10 -5.45
N ALA A 35 5.47 0.57 -4.31
CA ALA A 35 4.65 -0.22 -3.40
C ALA A 35 3.23 0.36 -3.32
N ALA A 36 2.26 -0.49 -3.02
CA ALA A 36 0.87 -0.10 -2.89
C ALA A 36 0.35 -0.34 -1.47
N ILE A 37 -0.46 0.60 -0.99
CA ILE A 37 -1.28 0.42 0.20
C ILE A 37 -2.65 -0.06 -0.27
N ALA A 38 -2.96 -1.32 0.02
CA ALA A 38 -4.21 -1.92 -0.41
C ALA A 38 -4.67 -3.02 0.55
N SER A 39 -5.90 -3.51 0.36
CA SER A 39 -6.43 -4.64 1.11
C SER A 39 -5.80 -5.96 0.65
N ASP A 40 -5.85 -6.97 1.50
CA ASP A 40 -5.39 -8.34 1.17
C ASP A 40 -6.09 -8.91 -0.08
N THR A 41 -7.37 -8.57 -0.27
CA THR A 41 -8.12 -8.94 -1.48
C THR A 41 -7.49 -8.36 -2.73
N ALA A 42 -7.07 -7.09 -2.70
CA ALA A 42 -6.41 -6.46 -3.85
C ALA A 42 -5.03 -7.09 -4.11
N ALA A 43 -4.25 -7.39 -3.06
CA ALA A 43 -2.98 -8.10 -3.22
C ALA A 43 -3.18 -9.47 -3.89
N THR A 44 -4.26 -10.19 -3.54
CA THR A 44 -4.61 -11.47 -4.17
C THR A 44 -5.02 -11.30 -5.63
N ILE A 45 -5.90 -10.34 -5.94
CA ILE A 45 -6.39 -10.07 -7.31
C ILE A 45 -5.25 -9.68 -8.26
N TYR A 46 -4.30 -8.87 -7.78
CA TYR A 46 -3.19 -8.37 -8.58
C TYR A 46 -1.91 -9.19 -8.43
N GLU A 47 -1.97 -10.34 -7.72
CA GLU A 47 -0.84 -11.24 -7.49
C GLU A 47 0.41 -10.53 -6.92
N LEU A 48 0.20 -9.62 -5.96
CA LEU A 48 1.26 -8.87 -5.31
C LEU A 48 1.76 -9.58 -4.05
N SER A 49 3.05 -9.43 -3.76
CA SER A 49 3.64 -9.84 -2.49
C SER A 49 3.32 -8.83 -1.40
N VAL A 50 2.83 -9.32 -0.26
CA VAL A 50 2.53 -8.49 0.91
C VAL A 50 3.81 -8.26 1.71
N LEU A 51 4.28 -7.01 1.77
CA LEU A 51 5.49 -6.64 2.51
C LEU A 51 5.22 -6.36 4.00
N ALA A 52 4.05 -5.83 4.31
CA ALA A 52 3.60 -5.54 5.68
C ALA A 52 2.08 -5.70 5.76
N ARG A 53 1.59 -6.18 6.90
CA ARG A 53 0.17 -6.32 7.22
C ARG A 53 -0.19 -5.42 8.39
N ASN A 54 -1.48 -5.08 8.50
CA ASN A 54 -2.05 -4.32 9.62
C ASN A 54 -1.30 -3.01 9.88
N ILE A 55 -0.98 -2.28 8.81
CA ILE A 55 -0.27 -0.99 8.88
C ILE A 55 -1.22 0.18 9.20
N GLU A 56 -2.47 -0.10 9.55
CA GLU A 56 -3.47 0.90 9.86
C GLU A 56 -3.29 1.46 11.28
N ASP A 57 -3.47 2.77 11.42
CA ASP A 57 -3.26 3.52 12.66
C ASP A 57 -4.32 3.16 13.72
N ASP A 58 -5.55 2.91 13.29
CA ASP A 58 -6.66 2.49 14.16
C ASP A 58 -7.35 1.27 13.55
N PRO A 59 -7.14 0.06 14.10
CA PRO A 59 -7.81 -1.15 13.68
C PRO A 59 -9.20 -1.22 14.34
N GLN A 60 -10.17 -0.48 13.82
CA GLN A 60 -11.59 -0.66 14.17
C GLN A 60 -12.27 -1.72 13.32
#